data_AF-A0A962YZ57-F1
#
_entry.id   AF-A0A962YZ57-F1
#
_cell.length_a   1.000
_cell.length_b   1.000
_cell.length_c   1.000
_cell.angle_alpha   90.00
_cell.angle_beta   90.00
_cell.angle_gamma   90.00
#
_symmetry.space_group_name_H-M   'P 1'
#
loop_
_entity.id
_entity.type
_entity.pdbx_description
1 polymer ?
#
loop_
_entity_poly.entity_id
_entity_poly.type
_entity_poly.pdbx_seq_one_letter_code
_entity_poly.pdbx_strand_id
1 'polypeptide(L)'
;MKYGPEKSIYWIILIALALSFLGLRYLRYSAYVLPLVAIFWAILSGAFRFNLNRQNIPFLFLLIMSLPTVLDYDINAVKKIIFIAVYTSVFLFIDFSRVRLNLLFFSGILVFLLFYQILVFGSSYGSGLSLEYSFIESRSSYESTLAFPLAIIGLYYFLTQKWALALIHFIVVVLALKRIAIIAFLLIVIVWIIPKSIRKIFLNPYVVTVSIALLTWVSIAFAYGYFDRLIISLFDKSANELSQGRQELWFQLLRGINYSFQDFIVYGEGIGQSITVLQSKWGLKNILTHNDILSLFVEIGLLAMIIFVFLINNQRSLEERGMAVFITILFLTDNVLIYQHVMLVYLLVQSQLANKNGTNRDTE
;
A
#
# COMPACT_ATOMS: atom_id res chain seq x y z
N MET A 1 20.69 -27.79 10.31
CA MET A 1 19.67 -26.84 10.84
C MET A 1 18.31 -27.25 10.28
N LYS A 2 17.39 -27.75 11.10
CA LYS A 2 16.01 -27.99 10.66
C LYS A 2 15.38 -26.64 10.32
N TYR A 3 14.98 -26.44 9.07
CA TYR A 3 14.22 -25.25 8.71
C TYR A 3 12.90 -25.26 9.46
N GLY A 4 12.61 -24.19 10.20
CA GLY A 4 11.33 -24.05 10.90
C GLY A 4 10.16 -24.11 9.92
N PRO A 5 8.99 -24.59 10.37
CA PRO A 5 7.79 -24.69 9.53
C PRO A 5 7.38 -23.35 8.90
N GLU A 6 7.75 -22.22 9.50
CA GLU A 6 7.51 -20.87 8.98
C GLU A 6 8.17 -20.64 7.60
N LYS A 7 9.31 -21.30 7.33
CA LYS A 7 9.98 -21.20 6.02
C LYS A 7 9.12 -21.82 4.91
N SER A 8 8.42 -22.91 5.21
CA SER A 8 7.53 -23.54 4.21
C SER A 8 6.33 -22.64 3.88
N ILE A 9 5.79 -21.93 4.87
CA ILE A 9 4.69 -20.99 4.65
C ILE A 9 5.14 -19.79 3.81
N TYR A 10 6.36 -19.28 4.06
CA TYR A 10 6.95 -18.26 3.20
C TYR A 10 7.00 -18.71 1.73
N TRP A 11 7.40 -19.94 1.45
CA TRP A 11 7.38 -20.49 0.09
C TRP A 11 5.98 -20.59 -0.50
N ILE A 12 4.98 -20.98 0.30
CA ILE A 12 3.57 -21.00 -0.13
C ILE A 12 3.11 -19.58 -0.54
N ILE A 13 3.44 -18.57 0.27
CA ILE A 13 3.17 -17.15 -0.03
C ILE A 13 3.82 -16.75 -1.35
N LEU A 14 5.11 -17.06 -1.53
CA LEU A 14 5.83 -16.75 -2.76
C LEU A 14 5.20 -17.40 -3.99
N ILE A 15 4.87 -18.69 -3.89
CA ILE A 15 4.28 -19.44 -5.00
C ILE A 15 2.90 -18.86 -5.35
N ALA A 16 2.03 -18.61 -4.37
CA ALA A 16 0.71 -18.06 -4.67
C ALA A 16 0.80 -16.65 -5.26
N LEU A 17 1.71 -15.81 -4.75
CA LEU A 17 1.98 -14.51 -5.34
C LEU A 17 2.42 -14.66 -6.80
N ALA A 18 3.41 -15.52 -7.08
CA ALA A 18 3.86 -15.77 -8.44
C ALA A 18 2.73 -16.26 -9.36
N LEU A 19 1.93 -17.23 -8.91
CA LEU A 19 0.76 -17.73 -9.66
C LEU A 19 -0.28 -16.64 -9.92
N SER A 20 -0.52 -15.74 -8.95
CA SER A 20 -1.47 -14.64 -9.12
C SER A 20 -1.05 -13.63 -10.19
N PHE A 21 0.27 -13.55 -10.47
CA PHE A 21 0.85 -12.64 -11.45
C PHE A 21 1.09 -13.24 -12.83
N LEU A 22 0.89 -14.55 -13.01
CA LEU A 22 0.97 -15.20 -14.33
C LEU A 22 -0.12 -14.74 -15.31
N GLY A 23 -1.11 -13.98 -14.84
CA GLY A 23 -2.19 -13.38 -15.63
C GLY A 23 -3.23 -14.39 -16.14
N LEU A 24 -3.17 -15.64 -15.68
CA LEU A 24 -4.23 -16.62 -15.91
C LEU A 24 -5.46 -16.23 -15.08
N ARG A 25 -6.61 -16.03 -15.76
CA ARG A 25 -7.86 -15.53 -15.15
C ARG A 25 -8.27 -16.27 -13.87
N TYR A 26 -8.12 -17.59 -13.87
CA TYR A 26 -8.48 -18.44 -12.73
C TYR A 26 -7.45 -18.38 -11.60
N LEU A 27 -6.16 -18.22 -11.93
CA LEU A 27 -5.09 -18.14 -10.93
C LEU A 27 -5.00 -16.76 -10.27
N ARG A 28 -5.60 -15.73 -10.85
CA ARG A 28 -5.68 -14.39 -10.22
C ARG A 28 -6.29 -14.46 -8.82
N TYR A 29 -7.17 -15.42 -8.57
CA TYR A 29 -7.83 -15.59 -7.27
C TYR A 29 -7.00 -16.40 -6.25
N SER A 30 -5.85 -16.97 -6.64
CA SER A 30 -5.01 -17.77 -5.75
C SER A 30 -4.52 -16.97 -4.54
N ALA A 31 -4.23 -15.67 -4.72
CA ALA A 31 -3.80 -14.77 -3.65
C ALA A 31 -4.86 -14.61 -2.54
N TYR A 32 -6.14 -14.80 -2.85
CA TYR A 32 -7.23 -14.70 -1.86
C TYR A 32 -7.37 -15.97 -1.02
N VAL A 33 -7.01 -17.13 -1.59
CA VAL A 33 -7.04 -18.42 -0.91
C VAL A 33 -5.77 -18.65 -0.10
N LEU A 34 -4.68 -17.93 -0.43
CA LEU A 34 -3.39 -18.02 0.21
C LEU A 34 -3.43 -17.97 1.75
N PRO A 35 -4.14 -17.04 2.41
CA PRO A 35 -4.19 -16.98 3.88
C PRO A 35 -4.78 -18.24 4.49
N LEU A 36 -5.84 -18.78 3.89
CA LEU A 36 -6.48 -19.99 4.38
C LEU A 36 -5.52 -21.17 4.29
N VAL A 37 -4.81 -21.31 3.17
CA VAL A 37 -3.79 -22.36 3.00
C VAL A 37 -2.61 -22.15 3.95
N ALA A 38 -2.13 -20.92 4.10
CA ALA A 38 -1.01 -20.57 4.97
C ALA A 38 -1.33 -20.82 6.45
N ILE A 39 -2.54 -20.44 6.90
CA ILE A 39 -3.02 -20.64 8.27
C ILE A 39 -3.26 -22.13 8.53
N PHE A 40 -3.94 -22.82 7.61
CA PHE A 40 -4.17 -24.26 7.73
C PHE A 40 -2.85 -25.03 7.82
N TRP A 41 -1.87 -24.68 6.96
CA TRP A 41 -0.54 -25.25 7.02
C TRP A 41 0.21 -24.88 8.31
N ALA A 42 0.06 -23.65 8.80
CA ALA A 42 0.62 -23.23 10.08
C ALA A 42 0.10 -24.08 11.24
N ILE A 43 -1.21 -24.39 11.24
CA ILE A 43 -1.82 -25.26 12.25
C ILE A 43 -1.24 -26.68 12.15
N LEU A 44 -1.24 -27.28 10.95
CA LEU A 44 -0.73 -28.63 10.74
C LEU A 44 0.76 -28.79 11.08
N SER A 45 1.55 -27.76 10.82
CA SER A 45 3.00 -27.77 11.04
C SER A 45 3.43 -27.31 12.45
N GLY A 46 2.48 -26.92 13.31
CA GLY A 46 2.76 -26.37 14.63
C GLY A 46 3.42 -24.98 14.62
N ALA A 47 3.42 -24.29 13.47
CA ALA A 47 3.89 -22.91 13.33
C ALA A 47 2.88 -21.86 13.84
N PHE A 48 1.64 -22.27 14.07
CA PHE A 48 0.56 -21.37 14.48
C PHE A 48 0.88 -20.71 15.82
N ARG A 49 1.03 -19.38 15.80
CA ARG A 49 1.27 -18.56 16.98
C ARG A 49 0.55 -17.24 16.83
N PHE A 50 -0.36 -16.97 17.77
CA PHE A 50 -0.98 -15.66 17.83
C PHE A 50 0.06 -14.60 18.19
N ASN A 51 0.26 -13.64 17.30
CA ASN A 51 1.30 -12.63 17.37
C ASN A 51 0.74 -11.23 17.11
N LEU A 52 0.51 -10.50 18.21
CA LEU A 52 0.03 -9.11 18.18
C LEU A 52 1.19 -8.12 18.07
N ASN A 53 2.02 -8.28 17.04
CA ASN A 53 3.13 -7.37 16.78
C ASN A 53 2.65 -5.98 16.39
N ARG A 54 3.42 -4.93 16.75
CA ARG A 54 3.10 -3.52 16.43
C ARG A 54 2.81 -3.25 14.96
N GLN A 55 3.37 -4.06 14.06
CA GLN A 55 3.19 -3.96 12.62
C GLN A 55 1.79 -4.40 12.17
N ASN A 56 1.14 -5.29 12.94
CA ASN A 56 -0.17 -5.87 12.61
C ASN A 56 -1.33 -5.08 13.23
N ILE A 57 -1.08 -4.41 14.37
CA ILE A 57 -2.09 -3.63 15.11
C ILE A 57 -2.87 -2.64 14.22
N PRO A 58 -2.25 -1.85 13.31
CA PRO A 58 -3.00 -0.90 12.49
C PRO A 58 -4.06 -1.59 11.61
N PHE A 59 -3.72 -2.75 11.05
CA PHE A 59 -4.61 -3.47 10.14
C PHE A 59 -5.67 -4.27 10.89
N LEU A 60 -5.33 -4.82 12.06
CA LEU A 60 -6.33 -5.39 12.97
C LEU A 60 -7.33 -4.31 13.42
N PHE A 61 -6.86 -3.11 13.73
CA PHE A 61 -7.72 -1.97 14.04
C PHE A 61 -8.68 -1.66 12.88
N LEU A 62 -8.20 -1.60 11.63
CA LEU A 62 -9.08 -1.43 10.48
C LEU A 62 -10.13 -2.54 10.35
N LEU A 63 -9.76 -3.80 10.59
CA LEU A 63 -10.72 -4.91 10.57
C LEU A 63 -11.79 -4.75 11.64
N ILE A 64 -11.41 -4.34 12.86
CA ILE A 64 -12.38 -4.09 13.94
C ILE A 64 -13.33 -2.95 13.56
N MET A 65 -12.79 -1.84 13.04
CA MET A 65 -13.59 -0.70 12.57
C MET A 65 -14.49 -1.04 11.38
N SER A 66 -14.18 -2.12 10.64
CA SER A 66 -14.99 -2.60 9.52
C SER A 66 -16.18 -3.46 9.95
N LEU A 67 -16.20 -4.01 11.17
CA LEU A 67 -17.24 -4.95 11.60
C LEU A 67 -18.68 -4.38 11.50
N PRO A 68 -18.96 -3.12 11.87
CA PRO A 68 -20.32 -2.58 11.75
C PRO A 68 -20.84 -2.59 10.29
N THR A 69 -19.95 -2.40 9.32
CA THR A 69 -20.29 -2.27 7.89
C THR A 69 -20.67 -3.60 7.24
N VAL A 70 -20.40 -4.72 7.91
CA VAL A 70 -20.86 -6.05 7.48
C VAL A 70 -22.38 -6.12 7.52
N LEU A 71 -23.03 -5.34 8.39
CA LEU A 71 -24.50 -5.29 8.52
C LEU A 71 -25.18 -4.61 7.33
N ASP A 72 -24.44 -3.85 6.51
CA ASP A 72 -24.97 -3.16 5.34
C ASP A 72 -25.11 -4.10 4.12
N TYR A 73 -24.59 -5.33 4.21
CA TYR A 73 -24.59 -6.33 3.13
C TYR A 73 -23.98 -5.84 1.80
N ASP A 74 -23.11 -4.84 1.84
CA ASP A 74 -22.44 -4.31 0.65
C ASP A 74 -21.30 -5.23 0.18
N ILE A 75 -21.38 -5.67 -1.08
CA ILE A 75 -20.36 -6.51 -1.71
C ILE A 75 -18.99 -5.82 -1.82
N ASN A 76 -18.96 -4.50 -1.95
CA ASN A 76 -17.71 -3.72 -2.00
C ASN A 76 -17.05 -3.66 -0.62
N ALA A 77 -17.85 -3.53 0.45
CA ALA A 77 -17.39 -3.63 1.83
C ALA A 77 -16.75 -5.01 2.09
N VAL A 78 -17.48 -6.09 1.77
CA VAL A 78 -17.00 -7.47 1.93
C VAL A 78 -15.67 -7.69 1.21
N LYS A 79 -15.54 -7.21 -0.04
CA LYS A 79 -14.28 -7.32 -0.79
C LYS A 79 -13.11 -6.63 -0.07
N LYS A 80 -13.29 -5.37 0.36
CA LYS A 80 -12.25 -4.62 1.10
C LYS A 80 -11.87 -5.31 2.41
N ILE A 81 -12.84 -5.78 3.17
CA ILE A 81 -12.61 -6.51 4.43
C ILE A 81 -11.82 -7.78 4.16
N ILE A 82 -12.18 -8.57 3.14
CA ILE A 82 -11.44 -9.76 2.73
C ILE A 82 -10.01 -9.39 2.33
N PHE A 83 -9.81 -8.33 1.55
CA PHE A 83 -8.47 -7.87 1.16
C PHE A 83 -7.57 -7.59 2.37
N ILE A 84 -8.09 -6.88 3.38
CA ILE A 84 -7.36 -6.54 4.61
C ILE A 84 -7.14 -7.80 5.47
N ALA A 85 -8.18 -8.64 5.61
CA ALA A 85 -8.15 -9.85 6.42
C ALA A 85 -7.12 -10.85 5.90
N VAL A 86 -6.95 -10.95 4.58
CA VAL A 86 -6.01 -11.86 3.93
C VAL A 86 -4.59 -11.67 4.46
N TYR A 87 -4.03 -10.46 4.35
CA TYR A 87 -2.66 -10.25 4.83
C TYR A 87 -2.60 -10.11 6.36
N THR A 88 -3.63 -9.53 6.99
CA THR A 88 -3.62 -9.36 8.46
C THR A 88 -3.60 -10.70 9.17
N SER A 89 -4.43 -11.66 8.74
CA SER A 89 -4.50 -13.00 9.35
C SER A 89 -3.19 -13.78 9.22
N VAL A 90 -2.54 -13.73 8.06
CA VAL A 90 -1.23 -14.38 7.85
C VAL A 90 -0.22 -13.91 8.90
N PHE A 91 -0.11 -12.60 9.12
CA PHE A 91 0.87 -12.06 10.06
C PHE A 91 0.41 -12.08 11.52
N LEU A 92 -0.90 -12.20 11.78
CA LEU A 92 -1.43 -12.40 13.12
C LEU A 92 -1.14 -13.81 13.64
N PHE A 93 -1.10 -14.81 12.76
CA PHE A 93 -0.95 -16.22 13.15
C PHE A 93 0.43 -16.82 12.87
N ILE A 94 1.29 -16.11 12.14
CA ILE A 94 2.63 -16.58 11.77
C ILE A 94 3.67 -15.50 12.08
N ASP A 95 4.68 -15.88 12.85
CA ASP A 95 5.77 -14.98 13.26
C ASP A 95 6.96 -15.03 12.28
N PHE A 96 6.90 -14.20 11.23
CA PHE A 96 8.00 -14.06 10.26
C PHE A 96 9.25 -13.37 10.82
N SER A 97 9.21 -12.85 12.05
CA SER A 97 10.38 -12.27 12.72
C SER A 97 11.48 -13.33 12.97
N ARG A 98 11.14 -14.62 13.02
CA ARG A 98 12.15 -15.67 13.27
C ARG A 98 12.80 -16.20 12.00
N VAL A 99 12.24 -15.88 10.84
CA VAL A 99 12.68 -16.43 9.55
C VAL A 99 13.64 -15.47 8.88
N ARG A 100 14.84 -15.95 8.57
CA ARG A 100 15.77 -15.23 7.68
C ARG A 100 15.28 -15.41 6.25
N LEU A 101 14.72 -14.34 5.67
CA LEU A 101 14.22 -14.35 4.30
C LEU A 101 15.36 -14.03 3.33
N ASN A 102 15.43 -14.77 2.23
CA ASN A 102 16.32 -14.43 1.12
C ASN A 102 15.61 -13.40 0.22
N LEU A 103 15.63 -12.13 0.65
CA LEU A 103 14.99 -11.03 -0.07
C LEU A 103 15.57 -10.82 -1.48
N LEU A 104 16.82 -11.23 -1.72
CA LEU A 104 17.44 -11.14 -3.06
C LEU A 104 16.82 -12.14 -4.02
N PHE A 105 16.62 -13.38 -3.56
CA PHE A 105 15.92 -14.38 -4.35
C PHE A 105 14.46 -13.97 -4.59
N PHE A 106 13.80 -13.45 -3.55
CA PHE A 106 12.43 -12.97 -3.69
C PHE A 106 12.31 -11.81 -4.68
N SER A 107 13.21 -10.84 -4.64
CA SER A 107 13.19 -9.75 -5.61
C SER A 107 13.50 -10.25 -7.02
N GLY A 108 14.38 -11.24 -7.18
CA GLY A 108 14.59 -11.93 -8.46
C GLY A 108 13.29 -12.48 -9.05
N ILE A 109 12.43 -13.11 -8.23
CA ILE A 109 11.10 -13.55 -8.66
C ILE A 109 10.23 -12.37 -9.08
N LEU A 110 10.16 -11.29 -8.30
CA LEU A 110 9.32 -10.13 -8.63
C LEU A 110 9.78 -9.43 -9.90
N VAL A 111 11.10 -9.30 -10.10
CA VAL A 111 11.70 -8.76 -11.32
C VAL A 111 11.37 -9.66 -12.51
N PHE A 112 11.51 -10.98 -12.37
CA PHE A 112 11.11 -11.93 -13.40
C PHE A 112 9.63 -11.81 -13.76
N LEU A 113 8.74 -11.72 -12.76
CA LEU A 113 7.30 -11.56 -12.98
C LEU A 113 6.97 -10.23 -13.67
N LEU A 114 7.66 -9.14 -13.32
CA LEU A 114 7.51 -7.86 -14.00
C LEU A 114 7.89 -7.98 -15.48
N PHE A 115 9.06 -8.53 -15.79
CA PHE A 115 9.49 -8.72 -17.18
C PHE A 115 8.57 -9.70 -17.93
N TYR A 116 8.12 -10.77 -17.28
CA TYR A 116 7.16 -11.71 -17.85
C TYR A 116 5.85 -10.99 -18.22
N GLN A 117 5.31 -10.14 -17.33
CA GLN A 117 4.10 -9.38 -17.62
C GLN A 117 4.29 -8.44 -18.80
N ILE A 118 5.43 -7.75 -18.85
CA ILE A 118 5.79 -6.85 -19.95
C ILE A 118 5.86 -7.62 -21.28
N LEU A 119 6.51 -8.79 -21.30
CA LEU A 119 6.69 -9.58 -22.51
C LEU A 119 5.38 -10.24 -23.00
N VAL A 120 4.57 -10.76 -22.08
CA VAL A 120 3.35 -11.52 -22.42
C VAL A 120 2.14 -10.64 -22.65
N PHE A 121 1.98 -9.58 -21.84
CA PHE A 121 0.79 -8.72 -21.91
C PHE A 121 1.05 -7.37 -22.59
N GLY A 122 2.32 -6.96 -22.75
CA GLY A 122 2.66 -5.71 -23.42
C GLY A 122 2.21 -5.64 -24.88
N SER A 123 2.14 -6.77 -25.58
CA SER A 123 1.71 -6.84 -26.98
C SER A 123 0.20 -6.72 -27.20
N SER A 124 -0.61 -6.90 -26.15
CA SER A 124 -2.08 -6.90 -26.24
C SER A 124 -2.70 -5.51 -26.39
N TYR A 125 -1.91 -4.44 -26.28
CA TYR A 125 -2.37 -3.05 -26.41
C TYR A 125 -2.28 -2.46 -27.82
N GLY A 126 -1.96 -3.29 -28.83
CA GLY A 126 -2.17 -2.95 -30.23
C GLY A 126 -0.98 -2.23 -30.87
N SER A 127 -0.57 -2.75 -32.03
CA SER A 127 0.66 -2.46 -32.79
C SER A 127 1.92 -3.11 -32.18
N GLY A 128 2.54 -4.02 -32.93
CA GLY A 128 3.60 -4.89 -32.42
C GLY A 128 4.84 -4.12 -32.00
N LEU A 129 5.44 -4.45 -30.84
CA LEU A 129 6.72 -3.93 -30.32
C LEU A 129 6.89 -2.38 -30.33
N SER A 130 5.90 -1.60 -30.75
CA SER A 130 5.92 -0.15 -30.66
C SER A 130 5.71 0.23 -29.21
N LEU A 131 6.82 0.68 -28.61
CA LEU A 131 6.89 1.36 -27.33
C LEU A 131 6.12 2.69 -27.42
N GLU A 132 4.78 2.66 -27.34
CA GLU A 132 4.03 3.90 -27.12
C GLU A 132 4.23 4.35 -25.67
N TYR A 133 5.08 5.37 -25.52
CA TYR A 133 5.40 6.00 -24.25
C TYR A 133 4.98 7.47 -24.30
N SER A 134 3.94 7.84 -23.56
CA SER A 134 3.59 9.25 -23.32
C SER A 134 3.81 9.58 -21.85
N PHE A 135 4.89 10.31 -21.56
CA PHE A 135 5.18 10.81 -20.21
C PHE A 135 4.07 11.75 -19.70
N ILE A 136 3.44 12.48 -20.63
CA ILE A 136 2.42 13.49 -20.36
C ILE A 136 1.06 12.81 -20.13
N GLU A 137 0.64 11.90 -21.01
CA GLU A 137 -0.70 11.29 -20.93
C GLU A 137 -0.80 10.16 -19.92
N SER A 138 0.33 9.74 -19.33
CA SER A 138 0.30 8.80 -18.20
C SER A 138 -0.28 7.43 -18.54
N ARG A 139 -0.37 7.11 -19.83
CA ARG A 139 -0.80 5.81 -20.34
C ARG A 139 0.45 5.10 -20.81
N SER A 140 0.83 4.08 -20.07
CA SER A 140 1.92 3.20 -20.41
C SER A 140 1.43 1.77 -20.20
N SER A 141 1.59 0.93 -21.21
CA SER A 141 1.36 -0.52 -21.13
C SER A 141 2.27 -1.20 -20.10
N TYR A 142 3.25 -0.48 -19.55
CA TYR A 142 4.19 -0.94 -18.53
C TYR A 142 3.79 -0.59 -17.09
N GLU A 143 2.69 0.14 -16.86
CA GLU A 143 2.25 0.46 -15.49
C GLU A 143 1.83 -0.82 -14.75
N SER A 144 2.76 -1.40 -13.98
CA SER A 144 2.51 -2.59 -13.17
C SER A 144 2.46 -2.24 -11.68
N THR A 145 1.53 -2.84 -10.96
CA THR A 145 1.47 -2.75 -9.48
C THR A 145 2.67 -3.44 -8.82
N LEU A 146 3.43 -4.27 -9.56
CA LEU A 146 4.70 -4.87 -9.12
C LEU A 146 5.80 -3.83 -8.86
N ALA A 147 5.64 -2.59 -9.33
CA ALA A 147 6.54 -1.50 -8.98
C ALA A 147 6.54 -1.20 -7.46
N PHE A 148 5.40 -1.34 -6.77
CA PHE A 148 5.33 -1.03 -5.33
C PHE A 148 6.13 -2.03 -4.48
N PRO A 149 5.97 -3.36 -4.60
CA PRO A 149 6.80 -4.32 -3.87
C PRO A 149 8.29 -4.17 -4.17
N LEU A 150 8.66 -3.89 -5.42
CA LEU A 150 10.05 -3.65 -5.80
C LEU A 150 10.62 -2.38 -5.15
N ALA A 151 9.82 -1.31 -5.07
CA ALA A 151 10.20 -0.09 -4.36
C ALA A 151 10.35 -0.33 -2.85
N ILE A 152 9.46 -1.13 -2.24
CA ILE A 152 9.57 -1.54 -0.83
C ILE A 152 10.89 -2.29 -0.58
N ILE A 153 11.23 -3.28 -1.42
CA ILE A 153 12.48 -4.04 -1.27
C ILE A 153 13.71 -3.16 -1.56
N GLY A 154 13.64 -2.30 -2.57
CA GLY A 154 14.71 -1.33 -2.86
C GLY A 154 14.95 -0.41 -1.66
N LEU A 155 13.88 0.08 -1.03
CA LEU A 155 13.97 0.94 0.14
C LEU A 155 14.53 0.19 1.34
N TYR A 156 14.16 -1.08 1.53
CA TYR A 156 14.79 -1.94 2.52
C TYR A 156 16.31 -2.02 2.33
N TYR A 157 16.78 -2.23 1.10
CA TYR A 157 18.22 -2.26 0.82
C TYR A 157 18.89 -0.91 1.08
N PHE A 158 18.22 0.19 0.75
CA PHE A 158 18.70 1.54 1.04
C PHE A 158 18.83 1.76 2.56
N LEU A 159 17.78 1.48 3.33
CA LEU A 159 17.76 1.64 4.79
C LEU A 159 18.75 0.71 5.50
N THR A 160 19.07 -0.44 4.89
CA THR A 160 20.09 -1.38 5.38
C THR A 160 21.49 -1.15 4.81
N GLN A 161 21.73 -0.03 4.12
CA GLN A 161 23.02 0.40 3.56
C GLN A 161 23.60 -0.51 2.46
N LYS A 162 22.75 -1.32 1.80
CA LYS A 162 23.12 -2.14 0.63
C LYS A 162 22.88 -1.35 -0.67
N TRP A 163 23.64 -0.28 -0.85
CA TRP A 163 23.40 0.76 -1.89
C TRP A 163 23.33 0.21 -3.32
N ALA A 164 24.19 -0.73 -3.69
CA ALA A 164 24.19 -1.32 -5.03
C ALA A 164 22.86 -2.04 -5.33
N LEU A 165 22.35 -2.83 -4.39
CA LEU A 165 21.06 -3.51 -4.54
C LEU A 165 19.91 -2.50 -4.54
N ALA A 166 19.97 -1.47 -3.72
CA ALA A 166 18.98 -0.40 -3.70
C ALA A 166 18.90 0.32 -5.06
N LEU A 167 20.05 0.64 -5.66
CA LEU A 167 20.14 1.29 -6.97
C LEU A 167 19.56 0.41 -8.07
N ILE A 168 19.89 -0.88 -8.09
CA ILE A 168 19.32 -1.84 -9.05
C ILE A 168 17.79 -1.85 -8.95
N HIS A 169 17.23 -1.93 -7.74
CA HIS A 169 15.77 -1.93 -7.56
C HIS A 169 15.15 -0.58 -7.95
N PHE A 170 15.81 0.53 -7.65
CA PHE A 170 15.35 1.85 -8.07
C PHE A 170 15.29 1.97 -9.59
N ILE A 171 16.31 1.49 -10.31
CA ILE A 171 16.31 1.44 -11.78
C ILE A 171 15.14 0.58 -12.28
N VAL A 172 14.90 -0.60 -11.71
CA VAL A 172 13.76 -1.44 -12.10
C VAL A 172 12.42 -0.74 -11.83
N VAL A 173 12.27 -0.03 -10.72
CA VAL A 173 11.05 0.74 -10.41
C VAL A 173 10.85 1.89 -11.41
N VAL A 174 11.94 2.56 -11.83
CA VAL A 174 11.91 3.57 -12.90
C VAL A 174 11.46 2.94 -14.22
N LEU A 175 11.99 1.77 -14.58
CA LEU A 175 11.58 1.03 -15.78
C LEU A 175 10.12 0.55 -15.72
N ALA A 176 9.59 0.30 -14.51
CA ALA A 176 8.18 -0.03 -14.29
C ALA A 176 7.24 1.19 -14.31
N LEU A 177 7.79 2.40 -14.48
CA LEU A 177 7.09 3.67 -14.75
C LEU A 177 6.03 4.09 -13.71
N LYS A 178 6.05 3.52 -12.49
CA LYS A 178 5.12 3.91 -11.42
C LYS A 178 5.63 5.14 -10.67
N ARG A 179 5.31 6.32 -11.20
CA ARG A 179 5.75 7.64 -10.70
C ARG A 179 5.58 7.83 -9.19
N ILE A 180 4.43 7.44 -8.65
CA ILE A 180 4.13 7.60 -7.21
C ILE A 180 5.13 6.80 -6.35
N ALA A 181 5.47 5.58 -6.75
CA ALA A 181 6.45 4.76 -6.04
C ALA A 181 7.86 5.39 -6.09
N ILE A 182 8.23 5.96 -7.24
CA ILE A 182 9.50 6.69 -7.43
C ILE A 182 9.55 7.91 -6.51
N ILE A 183 8.50 8.74 -6.50
CA ILE A 183 8.41 9.94 -5.67
C ILE A 183 8.49 9.57 -4.18
N ALA A 184 7.71 8.58 -3.74
CA ALA A 184 7.74 8.11 -2.36
C ALA A 184 9.14 7.62 -1.96
N PHE A 185 9.82 6.89 -2.84
CA PHE A 185 11.19 6.42 -2.60
C PHE A 185 12.15 7.59 -2.44
N LEU A 186 12.13 8.54 -3.39
CA LEU A 186 13.01 9.72 -3.38
C LEU A 186 12.78 10.59 -2.16
N LEU A 187 11.53 10.79 -1.72
CA LEU A 187 11.21 11.53 -0.50
C LEU A 187 11.87 10.90 0.73
N ILE A 188 11.84 9.57 0.86
CA ILE A 188 12.53 8.91 1.97
C ILE A 188 14.05 9.03 1.84
N VAL A 189 14.61 8.92 0.63
CA VAL A 189 16.05 9.15 0.41
C VAL A 189 16.46 10.54 0.88
N ILE A 190 15.70 11.59 0.52
CA ILE A 190 15.94 12.97 0.96
C ILE A 190 15.92 13.05 2.49
N VAL A 191 14.88 12.52 3.14
CA VAL A 191 14.77 12.46 4.61
C VAL A 191 15.96 11.72 5.24
N TRP A 192 16.52 10.72 4.54
CA TRP A 192 17.65 9.93 5.00
C TRP A 192 19.04 10.55 4.75
N ILE A 193 19.14 11.58 3.91
CA ILE A 193 20.38 12.35 3.73
C ILE A 193 20.51 13.42 4.84
N ILE A 194 19.38 13.91 5.34
CA ILE A 194 19.31 14.91 6.42
C ILE A 194 19.92 14.38 7.74
N PRO A 195 20.52 15.26 8.59
CA PRO A 195 21.04 14.89 9.90
C PRO A 195 20.05 14.11 10.78
N LYS A 196 20.58 13.16 11.57
CA LYS A 196 19.78 12.22 12.39
C LYS A 196 18.77 12.92 13.31
N SER A 197 19.10 14.07 13.87
CA SER A 197 18.21 14.85 14.76
C SER A 197 16.96 15.34 14.03
N ILE A 198 17.13 15.89 12.81
CA ILE A 198 16.02 16.39 12.00
C ILE A 198 15.23 15.22 11.39
N ARG A 199 15.91 14.15 10.97
CA ARG A 199 15.27 12.91 10.50
C ARG A 199 14.30 12.32 11.52
N LYS A 200 14.68 12.33 12.81
CA LYS A 200 13.79 11.89 13.90
C LYS A 200 12.49 12.69 13.98
N ILE A 201 12.50 13.96 13.59
CA ILE A 201 11.32 14.83 13.56
C ILE A 201 10.43 14.47 12.37
N PHE A 202 10.98 14.38 11.16
CA PHE A 202 10.21 14.01 9.96
C PHE A 202 9.62 12.60 10.03
N LEU A 203 10.28 11.67 10.72
CA LEU A 203 9.80 10.31 10.94
C LEU A 203 9.05 10.15 12.28
N ASN A 204 8.75 11.24 12.98
CA ASN A 204 7.99 11.18 14.22
C ASN A 204 6.52 10.84 13.90
N PRO A 205 5.93 9.79 14.51
CA PRO A 205 4.56 9.40 14.22
C PRO A 205 3.53 10.51 14.46
N TYR A 206 3.74 11.39 15.45
CA TYR A 206 2.86 12.53 15.69
C TYR A 206 2.94 13.56 14.56
N VAL A 207 4.15 13.89 14.11
CA VAL A 207 4.37 14.85 13.01
C VAL A 207 3.76 14.32 11.71
N VAL A 208 4.00 13.04 11.40
CA VAL A 208 3.43 12.40 10.21
C VAL A 208 1.91 12.38 10.28
N THR A 209 1.33 12.02 11.43
CA THR A 209 -0.12 11.96 11.61
C THR A 209 -0.78 13.33 11.43
N VAL A 210 -0.22 14.38 12.04
CA VAL A 210 -0.71 15.75 11.87
C VAL A 210 -0.58 16.19 10.41
N SER A 211 0.56 15.90 9.77
CA SER A 211 0.78 16.24 8.36
C SER A 211 -0.22 15.55 7.44
N ILE A 212 -0.52 14.27 7.68
CA ILE A 212 -1.51 13.53 6.90
C ILE A 212 -2.91 14.05 7.15
N ALA A 213 -3.29 14.36 8.39
CA ALA A 213 -4.60 14.97 8.67
C ALA A 213 -4.77 16.33 7.95
N LEU A 214 -3.73 17.16 7.94
CA LEU A 214 -3.72 18.42 7.20
C LEU A 214 -3.80 18.19 5.69
N LEU A 215 -3.06 17.21 5.14
CA LEU A 215 -3.11 16.87 3.71
C LEU A 215 -4.48 16.30 3.30
N THR A 216 -5.16 15.54 4.17
CA THR A 216 -6.54 15.10 3.96
C THR A 216 -7.48 16.32 3.86
N TRP A 217 -7.35 17.28 4.77
CA TRP A 217 -8.13 18.53 4.70
C TRP A 217 -7.86 19.33 3.43
N VAL A 218 -6.59 19.49 3.04
CA VAL A 218 -6.21 20.13 1.77
C VAL A 218 -6.78 19.38 0.57
N SER A 219 -6.80 18.04 0.60
CA SER A 219 -7.37 17.22 -0.48
C SER A 219 -8.88 17.41 -0.64
N ILE A 220 -9.60 17.57 0.48
CA ILE A 220 -11.04 17.90 0.47
C ILE A 220 -11.24 19.31 -0.11
N ALA A 221 -10.46 20.29 0.31
CA ALA A 221 -10.52 21.64 -0.24
C ALA A 221 -10.16 21.66 -1.76
N PHE A 222 -9.20 20.85 -2.17
CA PHE A 222 -8.86 20.66 -3.58
C PHE A 222 -10.04 20.10 -4.38
N ALA A 223 -10.72 19.08 -3.86
CA ALA A 223 -11.91 18.51 -4.50
C ALA A 223 -13.03 19.55 -4.71
N TYR A 224 -13.22 20.48 -3.77
CA TYR A 224 -14.19 21.58 -3.90
C TYR A 224 -13.74 22.77 -4.78
N GLY A 225 -12.55 22.70 -5.39
CA GLY A 225 -12.07 23.74 -6.31
C GLY A 225 -11.49 24.98 -5.65
N TYR A 226 -11.21 24.95 -4.34
CA TYR A 226 -10.64 26.11 -3.63
C TYR A 226 -9.29 26.58 -4.20
N PHE A 227 -8.56 25.70 -4.89
CA PHE A 227 -7.25 25.99 -5.49
C PHE A 227 -7.29 26.19 -7.02
N ASP A 228 -8.46 26.18 -7.67
CA ASP A 228 -8.57 26.18 -9.13
C ASP A 228 -7.94 27.42 -9.76
N ARG A 229 -8.22 28.61 -9.22
CA ARG A 229 -7.65 29.86 -9.73
C ARG A 229 -6.13 29.88 -9.63
N LEU A 230 -5.58 29.39 -8.52
CA LEU A 230 -4.13 29.31 -8.31
C LEU A 230 -3.51 28.34 -9.32
N ILE A 231 -4.10 27.16 -9.50
CA ILE A 231 -3.58 26.14 -10.41
C ILE A 231 -3.63 26.62 -11.87
N ILE A 232 -4.74 27.21 -12.30
CA ILE A 232 -4.87 27.77 -13.65
C ILE A 232 -3.82 28.86 -13.86
N SER A 233 -3.62 29.76 -12.89
CA SER A 233 -2.62 30.84 -13.02
C SER A 233 -1.17 30.35 -13.10
N LEU A 234 -0.85 29.20 -12.48
CA LEU A 234 0.52 28.66 -12.45
C LEU A 234 0.81 27.69 -13.60
N PHE A 235 -0.19 26.91 -14.04
CA PHE A 235 0.01 25.79 -14.95
C PHE A 235 -0.77 25.91 -16.28
N ASP A 236 -1.61 26.93 -16.42
CA ASP A 236 -2.50 27.12 -17.59
C ASP A 236 -3.36 25.89 -17.92
N LYS A 237 -3.69 25.13 -16.87
CA LYS A 237 -4.47 23.89 -16.94
C LYS A 237 -5.50 23.87 -15.82
N SER A 238 -6.63 23.22 -16.07
CA SER A 238 -7.61 22.98 -15.01
C SER A 238 -7.05 22.02 -13.94
N ALA A 239 -7.47 22.20 -12.69
CA ALA A 239 -7.07 21.31 -11.59
C ALA A 239 -7.51 19.85 -11.83
N ASN A 240 -8.65 19.66 -12.51
CA ASN A 240 -9.12 18.34 -12.89
C ASN A 240 -8.23 17.69 -13.97
N GLU A 241 -7.78 18.46 -14.97
CA GLU A 241 -6.83 17.96 -15.98
C GLU A 241 -5.48 17.61 -15.34
N LEU A 242 -4.95 18.49 -14.47
CA LEU A 242 -3.68 18.27 -13.77
C LEU A 242 -3.73 17.02 -12.88
N SER A 243 -4.86 16.78 -12.21
CA SER A 243 -5.08 15.62 -11.36
C SER A 243 -5.62 14.38 -12.10
N GLN A 244 -5.75 14.45 -13.43
CA GLN A 244 -6.24 13.36 -14.28
C GLN A 244 -7.64 12.87 -13.89
N GLY A 245 -8.55 13.79 -13.59
CA GLY A 245 -9.94 13.48 -13.24
C GLY A 245 -10.20 13.24 -11.76
N ARG A 246 -9.16 13.23 -10.90
CA ARG A 246 -9.32 12.93 -9.47
C ARG A 246 -10.09 14.01 -8.72
N GLN A 247 -9.95 15.28 -9.12
CA GLN A 247 -10.70 16.38 -8.50
C GLN A 247 -12.21 16.14 -8.62
N GLU A 248 -12.70 15.93 -9.85
CA GLU A 248 -14.12 15.70 -10.11
C GLU A 248 -14.62 14.41 -9.44
N LEU A 249 -13.81 13.34 -9.47
CA LEU A 249 -14.17 12.08 -8.81
C LEU A 249 -14.41 12.27 -7.30
N TRP A 250 -13.53 12.99 -6.62
CA TRP A 250 -13.67 13.26 -5.19
C TRP A 250 -14.79 14.26 -4.91
N PHE A 251 -14.97 15.27 -5.76
CA PHE A 251 -16.09 16.20 -5.66
C PHE A 251 -17.44 15.47 -5.73
N GLN A 252 -17.59 14.59 -6.72
CA GLN A 252 -18.78 13.75 -6.86
C GLN A 252 -18.98 12.94 -5.58
N LEU A 253 -17.99 12.14 -5.17
CA LEU A 253 -18.10 11.32 -3.97
C LEU A 253 -18.53 12.12 -2.74
N LEU A 254 -17.84 13.22 -2.42
CA LEU A 254 -18.16 14.09 -1.27
C LEU A 254 -19.57 14.67 -1.36
N ARG A 255 -20.02 15.06 -2.56
CA ARG A 255 -21.40 15.51 -2.78
C ARG A 255 -22.41 14.38 -2.62
N GLY A 256 -22.10 13.19 -3.09
CA GLY A 256 -23.02 12.04 -3.00
C GLY A 256 -23.22 11.52 -1.59
N ILE A 257 -22.24 11.67 -0.71
CA ILE A 257 -22.37 11.35 0.72
C ILE A 257 -22.90 12.53 1.54
N ASN A 258 -23.28 13.64 0.90
CA ASN A 258 -23.68 14.89 1.58
C ASN A 258 -22.67 15.33 2.65
N TYR A 259 -21.38 15.29 2.29
CA TYR A 259 -20.28 15.51 3.22
C TYR A 259 -20.46 16.79 4.06
N SER A 260 -20.37 16.63 5.38
CA SER A 260 -20.18 17.70 6.34
C SER A 260 -19.00 17.36 7.24
N PHE A 261 -18.16 18.34 7.59
CA PHE A 261 -16.97 18.05 8.40
C PHE A 261 -17.34 17.47 9.78
N GLN A 262 -18.43 17.95 10.38
CA GLN A 262 -18.85 17.59 11.74
C GLN A 262 -19.30 16.12 11.82
N ASP A 263 -20.03 15.65 10.81
CA ASP A 263 -20.57 14.28 10.80
C ASP A 263 -19.44 13.25 10.68
N PHE A 264 -18.36 13.59 9.96
CA PHE A 264 -17.24 12.70 9.66
C PHE A 264 -16.10 12.73 10.69
N ILE A 265 -16.24 13.47 11.80
CA ILE A 265 -15.20 13.52 12.84
C ILE A 265 -15.02 12.15 13.49
N VAL A 266 -16.14 11.52 13.89
CA VAL A 266 -16.13 10.30 14.71
C VAL A 266 -16.35 9.05 13.86
N TYR A 267 -17.29 9.10 12.92
CA TYR A 267 -17.69 7.95 12.11
C TYR A 267 -17.88 8.37 10.66
N GLY A 268 -17.57 7.48 9.72
CA GLY A 268 -17.76 7.73 8.29
C GLY A 268 -19.01 7.03 7.75
N GLU A 269 -19.14 6.95 6.43
CA GLU A 269 -20.26 6.26 5.78
C GLU A 269 -20.22 4.74 5.92
N GLY A 270 -19.04 4.18 6.21
CA GLY A 270 -18.78 2.74 6.20
C GLY A 270 -17.80 2.31 5.10
N ILE A 271 -16.97 1.33 5.39
CA ILE A 271 -16.03 0.71 4.45
C ILE A 271 -16.77 0.20 3.22
N GLY A 272 -16.29 0.56 2.02
CA GLY A 272 -16.88 0.15 0.75
C GLY A 272 -17.88 1.15 0.19
N GLN A 273 -18.49 1.99 1.02
CA GLN A 273 -19.53 2.93 0.59
C GLN A 273 -19.03 3.96 -0.42
N SER A 274 -17.75 4.34 -0.36
CA SER A 274 -17.16 5.24 -1.36
C SER A 274 -17.32 4.73 -2.79
N ILE A 275 -17.14 3.43 -2.99
CA ILE A 275 -17.28 2.77 -4.29
C ILE A 275 -18.76 2.62 -4.65
N THR A 276 -19.59 2.25 -3.68
CA THR A 276 -21.03 2.03 -3.86
C THR A 276 -21.76 3.32 -4.24
N VAL A 277 -21.42 4.44 -3.62
CA VAL A 277 -21.93 5.77 -3.96
C VAL A 277 -21.48 6.17 -5.38
N LEU A 278 -20.21 5.96 -5.72
CA LEU A 278 -19.68 6.23 -7.06
C LEU A 278 -20.39 5.42 -8.16
N GLN A 279 -20.65 4.13 -7.90
CA GLN A 279 -21.32 3.23 -8.83
C GLN A 279 -22.81 3.51 -8.98
N SER A 280 -23.52 3.71 -7.86
CA SER A 280 -24.97 3.84 -7.84
C SER A 280 -25.46 5.21 -8.32
N LYS A 281 -24.78 6.30 -7.92
CA LYS A 281 -25.24 7.66 -8.23
C LYS A 281 -24.75 8.19 -9.58
N TRP A 282 -23.57 7.76 -10.04
CA TRP A 282 -23.00 8.28 -11.30
C TRP A 282 -22.68 7.19 -12.33
N GLY A 283 -23.07 5.93 -12.08
CA GLY A 283 -22.92 4.84 -13.06
C GLY A 283 -21.46 4.45 -13.35
N LEU A 284 -20.53 4.87 -12.50
CA LEU A 284 -19.09 4.70 -12.69
C LEU A 284 -18.65 3.28 -12.33
N LYS A 285 -18.51 2.41 -13.33
CA LYS A 285 -18.10 1.01 -13.14
C LYS A 285 -16.59 0.88 -12.95
N ASN A 286 -16.16 0.01 -12.02
CA ASN A 286 -14.76 -0.34 -11.75
C ASN A 286 -13.84 0.85 -11.39
N ILE A 287 -14.39 1.92 -10.81
CA ILE A 287 -13.57 3.06 -10.39
C ILE A 287 -13.02 2.85 -8.99
N LEU A 288 -11.74 3.19 -8.83
CA LEU A 288 -11.08 3.32 -7.54
C LEU A 288 -10.75 4.79 -7.30
N THR A 289 -10.74 5.19 -6.05
CA THR A 289 -10.57 6.59 -5.64
C THR A 289 -9.10 7.05 -5.66
N HIS A 290 -8.15 6.12 -5.66
CA HIS A 290 -6.70 6.36 -5.75
C HIS A 290 -6.16 7.28 -4.64
N ASN A 291 -6.73 7.16 -3.44
CA ASN A 291 -6.23 7.76 -2.20
C ASN A 291 -6.88 6.99 -1.04
N ASP A 292 -6.16 5.99 -0.51
CA ASP A 292 -6.62 5.18 0.63
C ASP A 292 -6.83 6.03 1.88
N ILE A 293 -6.00 7.04 2.15
CA ILE A 293 -6.16 7.88 3.34
C ILE A 293 -7.47 8.66 3.31
N LEU A 294 -7.77 9.32 2.20
CA LEU A 294 -9.03 10.06 2.04
C LEU A 294 -10.23 9.10 1.99
N SER A 295 -10.03 7.89 1.45
CA SER A 295 -11.06 6.84 1.51
C SER A 295 -11.32 6.40 2.95
N LEU A 296 -10.29 6.19 3.76
CA LEU A 296 -10.44 5.87 5.19
C LEU A 296 -11.14 7.02 5.94
N PHE A 297 -10.82 8.27 5.64
CA PHE A 297 -11.53 9.42 6.21
C PHE A 297 -13.04 9.35 5.93
N VAL A 298 -13.43 9.17 4.66
CA VAL A 298 -14.85 9.08 4.27
C VAL A 298 -15.52 7.83 4.83
N GLU A 299 -14.81 6.71 4.90
CA GLU A 299 -15.40 5.41 5.23
C GLU A 299 -15.48 5.12 6.73
N ILE A 300 -14.48 5.55 7.53
CA ILE A 300 -14.43 5.25 8.97
C ILE A 300 -14.27 6.50 9.85
N GLY A 301 -14.20 7.68 9.26
CA GLY A 301 -14.12 8.96 9.98
C GLY A 301 -12.69 9.43 10.29
N LEU A 302 -12.57 10.71 10.65
CA LEU A 302 -11.30 11.39 10.92
C LEU A 302 -10.53 10.76 12.08
N LEU A 303 -11.20 10.50 13.19
CA LEU A 303 -10.55 9.96 14.40
C LEU A 303 -9.94 8.58 14.13
N ALA A 304 -10.69 7.70 13.46
CA ALA A 304 -10.21 6.37 13.12
C ALA A 304 -9.05 6.42 12.12
N MET A 305 -9.13 7.32 11.12
CA MET A 305 -8.02 7.57 10.19
C MET A 305 -6.76 8.06 10.94
N ILE A 306 -6.89 9.02 11.87
CA ILE A 306 -5.78 9.52 12.70
C ILE A 306 -5.14 8.39 13.52
N ILE A 307 -5.96 7.56 14.18
CA ILE A 307 -5.48 6.42 14.96
C ILE A 307 -4.73 5.44 14.05
N PHE A 308 -5.28 5.11 12.88
CA PHE A 308 -4.63 4.22 11.93
C PHE A 308 -3.27 4.75 11.47
N VAL A 309 -3.20 6.03 11.05
CA VAL A 309 -1.95 6.67 10.59
C VAL A 309 -0.92 6.75 11.71
N PHE A 310 -1.35 7.03 12.94
CA PHE A 310 -0.46 7.01 14.09
C PHE A 310 0.09 5.61 14.35
N LEU A 311 -0.78 4.59 14.41
CA LEU A 311 -0.39 3.22 14.69
C LEU A 311 0.58 2.68 13.64
N ILE A 312 0.35 2.93 12.35
CA ILE A 312 1.25 2.43 11.29
C ILE A 312 2.62 3.10 11.35
N ASN A 313 2.69 4.39 11.69
CA ASN A 313 3.96 5.13 11.80
C ASN A 313 4.65 4.97 13.16
N ASN A 314 3.98 4.47 14.20
CA ASN A 314 4.54 4.30 15.55
C ASN A 314 5.40 3.02 15.68
N GLN A 315 6.40 2.90 14.82
CA GLN A 315 7.36 1.78 14.81
C GLN A 315 8.56 2.03 15.74
N ARG A 316 9.29 0.95 16.05
CA ARG A 316 10.34 1.00 17.09
C ARG A 316 11.61 1.70 16.60
N SER A 317 12.09 1.35 15.42
CA SER A 317 13.33 1.88 14.85
C SER A 317 13.10 2.99 13.82
N LEU A 318 14.16 3.72 13.46
CA LEU A 318 14.07 4.76 12.44
C LEU A 318 13.87 4.16 11.04
N GLU A 319 14.44 2.98 10.80
CA GLU A 319 14.32 2.24 9.56
C GLU A 319 12.88 1.76 9.36
N GLU A 320 12.27 1.16 10.40
CA GLU A 320 10.85 0.77 10.35
C GLU A 320 9.92 1.97 10.16
N ARG A 321 10.24 3.12 10.79
CA ARG A 321 9.49 4.38 10.59
C ARG A 321 9.67 4.93 9.18
N GLY A 322 10.88 4.89 8.62
CA GLY A 322 11.12 5.29 7.23
C GLY A 322 10.30 4.45 6.25
N MET A 323 10.23 3.13 6.47
CA MET A 323 9.38 2.22 5.71
C MET A 323 7.88 2.48 5.93
N ALA A 324 7.46 2.84 7.14
CA ALA A 324 6.08 3.19 7.45
C ALA A 324 5.64 4.51 6.80
N VAL A 325 6.51 5.52 6.79
CA VAL A 325 6.24 6.79 6.09
C VAL A 325 6.16 6.56 4.59
N PHE A 326 7.03 5.70 4.02
CA PHE A 326 6.95 5.30 2.61
C PHE A 326 5.56 4.74 2.25
N ILE A 327 5.07 3.74 2.98
CA ILE A 327 3.74 3.16 2.69
C ILE A 327 2.61 4.16 2.96
N THR A 328 2.77 5.06 3.93
CA THR A 328 1.80 6.13 4.20
C THR A 328 1.69 7.11 3.02
N ILE A 329 2.81 7.46 2.39
CA ILE A 329 2.81 8.27 1.15
C ILE A 329 2.07 7.55 0.03
N LEU A 330 2.28 6.23 -0.11
CA LEU A 330 1.56 5.44 -1.09
C LEU A 330 0.05 5.39 -0.81
N PHE A 331 -0.37 5.25 0.45
CA PHE A 331 -1.79 5.33 0.83
C PHE A 331 -2.41 6.69 0.54
N LEU A 332 -1.65 7.78 0.62
CA LEU A 332 -2.15 9.11 0.29
C LEU A 332 -2.42 9.29 -1.21
N THR A 333 -1.83 8.46 -2.07
CA THR A 333 -1.71 8.75 -3.52
C THR A 333 -2.22 7.64 -4.43
N ASP A 334 -2.39 6.43 -3.92
CA ASP A 334 -2.93 5.28 -4.65
C ASP A 334 -3.72 4.33 -3.71
N ASN A 335 -4.29 3.26 -4.25
CA ASN A 335 -5.09 2.26 -3.51
C ASN A 335 -4.26 1.04 -3.08
N VAL A 336 -3.13 1.28 -2.43
CA VAL A 336 -2.19 0.22 -2.05
C VAL A 336 -2.76 -0.70 -0.96
N LEU A 337 -3.68 -0.22 -0.13
CA LEU A 337 -4.27 -0.97 0.99
C LEU A 337 -5.00 -2.23 0.51
N ILE A 338 -5.64 -2.17 -0.65
CA ILE A 338 -6.33 -3.34 -1.24
C ILE A 338 -5.40 -4.23 -2.07
N TYR A 339 -4.15 -3.80 -2.32
CA TYR A 339 -3.16 -4.59 -3.05
C TYR A 339 -2.46 -5.58 -2.11
N GLN A 340 -3.07 -6.76 -1.94
CA GLN A 340 -2.57 -7.83 -1.07
C GLN A 340 -1.08 -8.13 -1.27
N HIS A 341 -0.61 -8.20 -2.51
CA HIS A 341 0.80 -8.45 -2.82
C HIS A 341 1.73 -7.36 -2.28
N VAL A 342 1.31 -6.09 -2.31
CA VAL A 342 2.10 -4.99 -1.75
C VAL A 342 2.11 -5.08 -0.23
N MET A 343 0.94 -5.30 0.37
CA MET A 343 0.80 -5.35 1.83
C MET A 343 1.52 -6.55 2.45
N LEU A 344 1.50 -7.72 1.79
CA LEU A 344 2.29 -8.88 2.20
C LEU A 344 3.79 -8.58 2.15
N VAL A 345 4.29 -7.95 1.07
CA VAL A 345 5.72 -7.59 0.97
C VAL A 345 6.11 -6.53 2.00
N TYR A 346 5.27 -5.51 2.21
CA TYR A 346 5.45 -4.50 3.24
C TYR A 346 5.60 -5.13 4.63
N LEU A 347 4.67 -6.00 5.03
CA LEU A 347 4.69 -6.65 6.34
C LEU A 347 5.87 -7.63 6.48
N LEU A 348 6.24 -8.36 5.43
CA LEU A 348 7.45 -9.21 5.42
C LEU A 348 8.70 -8.36 5.66
N VAL A 349 8.84 -7.25 4.92
CA VAL A 349 9.99 -6.35 5.02
C VAL A 349 10.06 -5.67 6.39
N GLN A 350 8.93 -5.19 6.91
CA GLN A 350 8.87 -4.63 8.27
C GLN A 350 9.28 -5.67 9.32
N SER A 351 8.86 -6.93 9.18
CA SER A 351 9.28 -8.01 10.08
C SER A 351 10.81 -8.20 10.04
N GLN A 352 11.42 -8.15 8.85
CA GLN A 352 12.88 -8.26 8.71
C GLN A 352 13.64 -7.06 9.31
N LEU A 353 13.09 -5.84 9.21
CA LEU A 353 13.69 -4.65 9.84
C LEU A 353 13.64 -4.75 11.37
N ALA A 354 12.51 -5.18 11.93
CA ALA A 354 12.39 -5.36 13.38
C ALA A 354 13.40 -6.37 13.95
N ASN A 355 13.67 -7.47 13.24
CA ASN A 355 14.64 -8.48 13.66
C ASN A 355 16.07 -7.95 13.81
N LYS A 356 16.49 -7.17 12.81
CA LYS A 356 17.85 -6.61 12.75
C LYS A 356 18.12 -5.73 13.96
N ASN A 357 17.10 -5.02 14.42
CA ASN A 357 17.21 -4.14 15.59
C ASN A 357 17.11 -4.88 16.92
N GLY A 358 16.40 -6.01 16.97
CA GLY A 358 16.37 -6.87 18.15
C GLY A 358 17.73 -7.50 18.44
N THR A 359 18.42 -7.99 17.40
CA THR A 359 19.72 -8.66 17.57
C THR A 359 20.83 -7.74 18.05
N ASN A 360 20.81 -6.45 17.71
CA ASN A 360 21.81 -5.48 18.17
C ASN A 360 21.64 -5.10 19.65
N ARG A 361 20.42 -5.19 20.21
CA ARG A 361 20.16 -4.86 21.63
C ARG A 361 20.60 -5.93 22.62
N ASP A 362 20.73 -7.17 22.19
CA ASP A 362 21.21 -8.26 23.06
C ASP A 362 22.75 -8.30 23.15
N THR A 363 23.43 -7.40 22.43
CA THR A 363 24.90 -7.31 22.33
C THR A 363 25.49 -5.99 22.85
N GLU A 364 24.64 -5.05 23.25
CA GLU A 364 25.00 -3.82 24.00
C GLU A 364 24.55 -3.98 25.44
#